data_AF-A0A1C5P1Y2-F1
#
_entry.id   AF-A0A1C5P1Y2-F1
#
_cell.length_a   1.000
_cell.length_b   1.000
_cell.length_c   1.000
_cell.angle_alpha   90.00
_cell.angle_beta   90.00
_cell.angle_gamma   90.00
#
_symmetry.space_group_name_H-M   'P 1'
#
loop_
_entity.id
_entity.type
_entity.pdbx_description
1 polymer ?
#
loop_
_entity_poly.entity_id
_entity_poly.type
_entity_poly.pdbx_seq_one_letter_code
_entity_poly.pdbx_strand_id
1 'polypeptide(L)'
;MATSFEPIKFANLTEKTTAPSDADIIVIEDSTATKKAKWSNLISWIKSKLNIGSADISGIGNGTVTGAINTLNTKIDNKYVYYRFLADIGITDTASVTWDNIVSALPERSGIKMAAWKPDNPGLTSPAAGPATVITIDKYLSGYVAIQVCDLATNTIYCVTHNGVNYSAWKTL
;
A
#
# COMPACT_ATOMS: atom_id res chain seq x y z
N MET A 1 -2.07 -58.68 23.94
CA MET A 1 -2.61 -58.28 22.62
C MET A 1 -2.26 -56.81 22.42
N ALA A 2 -1.36 -56.49 21.49
CA ALA A 2 -1.04 -55.11 21.15
C ALA A 2 -2.11 -54.61 20.17
N THR A 3 -2.87 -53.59 20.56
CA THR A 3 -3.79 -52.90 19.65
C THR A 3 -2.96 -52.06 18.69
N SER A 4 -2.88 -52.48 17.42
CA SER A 4 -2.28 -51.67 16.36
C SER A 4 -3.12 -50.41 16.16
N PHE A 5 -2.52 -49.24 16.43
CA PHE A 5 -3.09 -47.96 16.04
C PHE A 5 -2.86 -47.79 14.53
N GLU A 6 -3.93 -47.83 13.73
CA GLU A 6 -3.86 -47.30 12.36
C GLU A 6 -3.85 -45.77 12.42
N PRO A 7 -2.90 -45.08 11.77
CA PRO A 7 -2.94 -43.63 11.62
C PRO A 7 -4.18 -43.25 10.82
N ILE A 8 -4.95 -42.28 11.30
CA ILE A 8 -6.05 -41.70 10.54
C ILE A 8 -5.45 -41.00 9.32
N LYS A 9 -5.84 -41.43 8.12
CA LYS A 9 -5.42 -40.79 6.87
C LYS A 9 -6.20 -39.48 6.71
N PHE A 10 -5.52 -38.38 6.36
CA PHE A 10 -6.18 -37.09 6.07
C PHE A 10 -7.35 -37.19 5.09
N ALA A 11 -7.32 -38.15 4.14
CA ALA A 11 -8.40 -38.41 3.19
C ALA A 11 -9.71 -38.93 3.83
N ASN A 12 -9.66 -39.41 5.08
CA ASN A 12 -10.83 -39.89 5.83
C ASN A 12 -11.49 -38.77 6.66
N LEU A 13 -10.86 -37.60 6.75
CA LEU A 13 -11.48 -36.40 7.31
C LEU A 13 -12.42 -35.84 6.25
N THR A 14 -13.71 -36.10 6.40
CA THR A 14 -14.73 -35.46 5.56
C THR A 14 -14.91 -34.01 5.98
N GLU A 15 -14.94 -33.10 5.00
CA GLU A 15 -15.24 -31.70 5.25
C GLU A 15 -16.58 -31.58 5.98
N LYS A 16 -16.61 -30.79 7.05
CA LYS A 16 -17.87 -30.48 7.73
C LYS A 16 -18.73 -29.65 6.78
N THR A 17 -19.88 -30.19 6.37
CA THR A 17 -20.80 -29.54 5.41
C THR A 17 -21.59 -28.37 5.99
N THR A 18 -21.43 -28.11 7.29
CA THR A 18 -22.04 -26.99 8.03
C THR A 18 -20.96 -26.13 8.66
N ALA A 19 -21.17 -24.82 8.73
CA ALA A 19 -20.23 -23.89 9.36
C ALA A 19 -19.85 -24.34 10.79
N PRO A 20 -18.56 -24.22 11.20
CA PRO A 20 -18.14 -24.54 12.55
C PRO A 20 -18.79 -23.64 13.60
N SER A 21 -19.12 -24.21 14.75
CA SER A 21 -19.62 -23.53 15.95
C SER A 21 -18.50 -23.36 16.98
N ASP A 22 -18.63 -22.38 17.88
CA ASP A 22 -17.63 -22.16 18.96
C ASP A 22 -17.48 -23.35 19.93
N ALA A 23 -18.47 -24.23 19.98
CA ALA A 23 -18.46 -25.44 20.79
C ALA A 23 -17.75 -26.62 20.09
N ASP A 24 -17.50 -26.51 18.78
CA ASP A 24 -16.87 -27.59 18.03
C ASP A 24 -15.43 -27.85 18.48
N ILE A 25 -15.03 -29.11 18.41
CA ILE A 25 -13.68 -29.57 18.74
C ILE A 25 -12.92 -29.82 17.44
N ILE A 26 -11.78 -29.15 17.30
CA ILE A 26 -10.77 -29.44 16.28
C ILE A 26 -9.83 -30.50 16.85
N VAL A 27 -9.60 -31.54 16.06
CA VAL A 27 -8.63 -32.58 16.36
C VAL A 27 -7.37 -32.29 15.55
N ILE A 28 -6.25 -32.07 16.24
CA ILE A 28 -4.93 -31.94 15.62
C ILE A 28 -4.19 -33.23 15.95
N GLU A 29 -3.95 -34.03 14.91
CA GLU A 29 -3.12 -35.22 15.04
C GLU A 29 -1.65 -34.81 15.03
N ASP A 30 -1.03 -34.93 16.21
CA ASP A 30 0.42 -34.92 16.39
C ASP A 30 0.87 -36.39 16.42
N SER A 31 2.05 -36.68 15.85
CA SER A 31 2.63 -38.03 15.75
C SER A 31 2.84 -38.71 17.11
N THR A 32 2.64 -37.98 18.21
CA THR A 32 2.84 -38.45 19.58
C THR A 32 1.59 -38.39 20.48
N ALA A 33 0.54 -37.64 20.11
CA ALA A 33 -0.73 -37.59 20.86
C ALA A 33 -1.83 -36.81 20.10
N THR A 34 -3.08 -37.26 20.19
CA THR A 34 -4.23 -36.49 19.72
C THR A 34 -4.45 -35.26 20.60
N LYS A 35 -4.15 -34.06 20.08
CA LYS A 35 -4.44 -32.79 20.76
C LYS A 35 -5.81 -32.28 20.29
N LYS A 36 -6.65 -31.89 21.25
CA LYS A 36 -8.00 -31.37 21.00
C LYS A 36 -8.06 -29.90 21.42
N ALA A 37 -8.60 -29.05 20.56
CA ALA A 37 -8.83 -27.63 20.86
C ALA A 37 -10.25 -27.23 20.47
N LYS A 38 -10.86 -26.29 21.18
CA LYS A 38 -12.13 -25.69 20.76
C LYS A 38 -11.91 -24.78 19.56
N TRP A 39 -12.86 -24.74 18.63
CA TRP A 39 -12.87 -23.82 17.49
C TRP A 39 -12.68 -22.37 17.93
N SER A 40 -13.36 -21.96 19.00
CA SER A 40 -13.26 -20.62 19.59
C SER A 40 -11.83 -20.25 20.01
N ASN A 41 -11.05 -21.20 20.54
CA ASN A 41 -9.65 -20.96 20.93
C ASN A 41 -8.76 -20.72 19.70
N LEU A 42 -8.94 -21.51 18.62
CA LEU A 42 -8.20 -21.32 17.38
C LEU A 42 -8.51 -19.96 16.77
N ILE A 43 -9.80 -19.62 16.65
CA ILE A 43 -10.23 -18.33 16.09
C ILE A 43 -9.71 -17.17 16.93
N SER A 44 -9.76 -17.27 18.26
CA SER A 44 -9.20 -16.24 19.14
C SER A 44 -7.70 -16.06 18.94
N TRP A 45 -6.94 -17.16 18.81
CA TRP A 45 -5.50 -17.11 18.53
C TRP A 45 -5.21 -16.43 17.19
N ILE A 46 -5.90 -16.81 16.12
CA ILE A 46 -5.78 -16.17 14.80
C ILE A 46 -6.07 -14.67 14.89
N LYS A 47 -7.18 -14.27 15.52
CA LYS A 47 -7.55 -12.85 15.70
C LYS A 47 -6.47 -12.06 16.45
N SER A 48 -5.86 -12.66 17.48
CA SER A 48 -4.74 -12.03 18.21
C SER A 48 -3.50 -11.82 17.35
N LYS A 49 -3.17 -12.79 16.49
CA LYS A 49 -2.00 -12.71 15.59
C LYS A 49 -2.20 -11.70 14.47
N LEU A 50 -3.45 -11.51 14.05
CA LEU A 50 -3.84 -10.49 13.07
C LEU A 50 -4.08 -9.11 13.71
N ASN A 51 -4.11 -8.99 15.05
CA ASN A 51 -4.42 -7.76 15.78
C ASN A 51 -5.76 -7.10 15.36
N ILE A 52 -6.80 -7.92 15.14
CA ILE A 52 -8.12 -7.45 14.65
C ILE A 52 -9.22 -7.43 15.73
N GLY A 53 -8.87 -7.68 17.00
CA GLY A 53 -9.82 -7.64 18.12
C GLY A 53 -11.01 -8.60 17.94
N SER A 54 -12.23 -8.11 18.12
CA SER A 54 -13.47 -8.88 17.98
C SER A 54 -14.01 -8.93 16.54
N ALA A 55 -13.35 -8.29 15.58
CA ALA A 55 -13.84 -8.19 14.21
C ALA A 55 -14.15 -9.56 13.60
N ASP A 56 -15.21 -9.61 12.79
CA ASP A 56 -15.54 -10.78 12.00
C ASP A 56 -14.56 -10.88 10.81
N ILE A 57 -14.05 -12.08 10.57
CA ILE A 57 -13.17 -12.40 9.44
C ILE A 57 -13.96 -12.84 8.20
N SER A 58 -15.24 -13.22 8.37
CA SER A 58 -16.09 -13.76 7.31
C SER A 58 -16.31 -12.78 6.14
N GLY A 59 -16.29 -11.47 6.43
CA GLY A 59 -16.48 -10.41 5.43
C GLY A 59 -15.19 -9.87 4.81
N ILE A 60 -14.01 -10.37 5.22
CA ILE A 60 -12.75 -9.87 4.69
C ILE A 60 -12.42 -10.63 3.42
N GLY A 61 -12.31 -9.89 2.30
CA GLY A 61 -11.79 -10.40 1.05
C GLY A 61 -12.45 -11.69 0.61
N ASN A 62 -13.76 -11.61 0.32
CA ASN A 62 -14.62 -12.69 -0.15
C ASN A 62 -14.68 -13.97 0.72
N GLY A 63 -14.27 -13.90 1.99
CA GLY A 63 -14.33 -15.03 2.92
C GLY A 63 -13.21 -16.06 2.73
N THR A 64 -12.21 -15.76 1.90
CA THR A 64 -11.03 -16.61 1.71
C THR A 64 -9.78 -15.99 2.35
N VAL A 65 -8.84 -16.81 2.80
CA VAL A 65 -7.54 -16.34 3.32
C VAL A 65 -6.80 -15.51 2.26
N THR A 66 -6.81 -15.97 1.00
CA THR A 66 -6.21 -15.26 -0.14
C THR A 66 -6.85 -13.91 -0.38
N GLY A 67 -8.18 -13.82 -0.41
CA GLY A 67 -8.86 -12.55 -0.59
C GLY A 67 -8.64 -11.61 0.58
N ALA A 68 -8.58 -12.13 1.82
CA ALA A 68 -8.28 -11.33 3.00
C ALA A 68 -6.86 -10.73 2.95
N ILE A 69 -5.87 -11.52 2.54
CA ILE A 69 -4.50 -11.04 2.29
C ILE A 69 -4.49 -9.96 1.21
N ASN A 70 -5.18 -10.15 0.09
CA ASN A 70 -5.27 -9.14 -0.98
C ASN A 70 -5.95 -7.84 -0.50
N THR A 71 -7.00 -7.96 0.31
CA THR A 71 -7.70 -6.80 0.89
C THR A 71 -6.83 -6.05 1.91
N LEU A 72 -6.01 -6.77 2.68
CA LEU A 72 -5.06 -6.15 3.60
C LEU A 72 -3.90 -5.51 2.85
N ASN A 73 -3.38 -6.15 1.81
CA ASN A 73 -2.32 -5.60 0.95
C ASN A 73 -2.76 -4.31 0.27
N THR A 74 -3.98 -4.27 -0.29
CA THR A 74 -4.53 -3.02 -0.87
C THR A 74 -4.72 -1.91 0.17
N LYS A 75 -4.97 -2.24 1.45
CA LYS A 75 -4.99 -1.25 2.53
C LYS A 75 -3.60 -0.77 2.93
N ILE A 76 -2.58 -1.60 2.80
CA ILE A 76 -1.16 -1.22 2.99
C ILE A 76 -0.69 -0.33 1.83
N ASP A 77 -1.17 -0.58 0.61
CA ASP A 77 -0.92 0.23 -0.59
C ASP A 77 -1.56 1.62 -0.54
N ASN A 78 -2.46 1.90 0.42
CA ASN A 78 -2.97 3.25 0.68
C ASN A 78 -1.96 4.17 1.39
N LYS A 79 -0.73 3.71 1.66
CA LYS A 79 0.34 4.61 2.12
C LYS A 79 0.73 5.52 0.95
N TYR A 80 0.74 6.81 1.22
CA TYR A 80 1.24 7.80 0.27
C TYR A 80 2.70 7.48 -0.08
N VAL A 81 2.96 7.15 -1.35
CA VAL A 81 4.29 6.73 -1.81
C VAL A 81 5.05 7.93 -2.38
N TYR A 82 6.32 8.09 -1.98
CA TYR A 82 7.23 9.05 -2.61
C TYR A 82 8.22 8.35 -3.53
N TYR A 83 8.19 8.73 -4.79
CA TYR A 83 9.22 8.42 -5.78
C TYR A 83 10.43 9.35 -5.61
N ARG A 84 11.61 8.88 -6.02
CA ARG A 84 12.87 9.65 -5.91
C ARG A 84 13.41 10.08 -7.26
N PHE A 85 13.02 9.39 -8.33
CA PHE A 85 13.46 9.69 -9.69
C PHE A 85 12.29 9.72 -10.66
N LEU A 86 12.39 10.54 -11.71
CA LEU A 86 11.41 10.59 -12.80
C LEU A 86 11.26 9.24 -13.51
N ALA A 87 12.35 8.47 -13.60
CA ALA A 87 12.33 7.13 -14.18
C ALA A 87 11.44 6.15 -13.41
N ASP A 88 11.27 6.34 -12.10
CA ASP A 88 10.42 5.47 -11.27
C ASP A 88 8.92 5.60 -11.61
N ILE A 89 8.55 6.71 -12.25
CA ILE A 89 7.20 6.98 -12.76
C ILE A 89 7.14 6.89 -14.31
N GLY A 90 8.16 6.27 -14.93
CA GLY A 90 8.19 6.02 -16.37
C GLY A 90 8.61 7.21 -17.24
N ILE A 91 9.12 8.29 -16.65
CA ILE A 91 9.64 9.44 -17.39
C ILE A 91 11.15 9.29 -17.55
N THR A 92 11.60 9.02 -18.78
CA THR A 92 13.01 8.81 -19.12
C THR A 92 13.62 9.96 -19.93
N ASP A 93 12.80 10.69 -20.71
CA ASP A 93 13.22 11.94 -21.35
C ASP A 93 12.94 13.14 -20.44
N THR A 94 13.99 13.65 -19.80
CA THR A 94 13.91 14.81 -18.90
C THR A 94 14.08 16.13 -19.62
N ALA A 95 14.55 16.14 -20.88
CA ALA A 95 14.83 17.38 -21.61
C ALA A 95 13.54 18.12 -21.98
N SER A 96 12.45 17.40 -22.19
CA SER A 96 11.16 17.94 -22.61
C SER A 96 10.06 17.83 -21.53
N VAL A 97 10.39 17.32 -20.35
CA VAL A 97 9.41 17.03 -19.30
C VAL A 97 8.72 18.31 -18.80
N THR A 98 7.39 18.27 -18.72
CA THR A 98 6.55 19.33 -18.14
C THR A 98 5.90 18.85 -16.83
N TRP A 99 5.33 19.78 -16.06
CA TRP A 99 4.55 19.44 -14.87
C TRP A 99 3.40 18.48 -15.19
N ASP A 100 2.71 18.67 -16.33
CA ASP A 100 1.60 17.81 -16.73
C ASP A 100 2.04 16.39 -17.07
N ASN A 101 3.24 16.22 -17.65
CA ASN A 101 3.79 14.88 -17.85
C ASN A 101 3.98 14.16 -16.51
N ILE A 102 4.55 14.84 -15.51
CA ILE A 102 4.77 14.27 -14.18
C ILE A 102 3.45 13.98 -13.46
N VAL A 103 2.51 14.94 -13.47
CA VAL A 103 1.20 14.79 -12.84
C VAL A 103 0.40 13.66 -13.47
N SER A 104 0.50 13.48 -14.79
CA SER A 104 -0.18 12.37 -15.49
C SER A 104 0.45 11.03 -15.18
N ALA A 105 1.77 10.97 -15.04
CA ALA A 105 2.51 9.75 -14.75
C ALA A 105 2.38 9.29 -13.29
N LEU A 106 2.22 10.21 -12.34
CA LEU A 106 2.05 9.89 -10.92
C LEU A 106 0.73 9.14 -10.68
N PRO A 107 0.74 8.00 -9.97
CA PRO A 107 -0.48 7.42 -9.43
C PRO A 107 -1.20 8.39 -8.47
N GLU A 108 -2.52 8.25 -8.34
CA GLU A 108 -3.26 8.97 -7.30
C GLU A 108 -2.72 8.60 -5.91
N ARG A 109 -2.72 9.56 -4.98
CA ARG A 109 -2.16 9.42 -3.62
C ARG A 109 -0.67 9.06 -3.60
N SER A 110 0.10 9.73 -4.44
CA SER A 110 1.56 9.59 -4.50
C SER A 110 2.24 10.93 -4.70
N GLY A 111 3.55 10.97 -4.55
CA GLY A 111 4.34 12.16 -4.80
C GLY A 111 5.72 11.83 -5.33
N ILE A 112 6.44 12.85 -5.75
CA ILE A 112 7.86 12.75 -6.06
C ILE A 112 8.60 13.80 -5.24
N LYS A 113 9.74 13.40 -4.66
CA LYS A 113 10.66 14.33 -3.99
C LYS A 113 12.07 14.08 -4.51
N MET A 114 12.57 15.03 -5.27
CA MET A 114 13.84 14.89 -5.97
C MET A 114 14.65 16.18 -5.95
N ALA A 115 15.98 16.02 -5.93
CA ALA A 115 16.86 17.10 -6.33
C ALA A 115 16.76 17.24 -7.85
N ALA A 116 16.48 18.43 -8.34
CA ALA A 116 16.38 18.71 -9.76
C ALA A 116 17.28 19.88 -10.10
N TRP A 117 18.19 19.64 -11.04
CA TRP A 117 18.95 20.70 -11.67
C TRP A 117 18.14 21.24 -12.84
N LYS A 118 17.93 22.56 -12.87
CA LYS A 118 17.16 23.25 -13.91
C LYS A 118 17.70 22.96 -15.33
N PRO A 119 19.03 22.89 -15.57
CA PRO A 119 19.57 22.51 -16.87
C PRO A 119 19.19 21.09 -17.33
N ASP A 120 19.00 20.15 -16.40
CA ASP A 120 18.68 18.75 -16.72
C ASP A 120 17.19 18.53 -17.00
N ASN A 121 16.35 19.49 -16.58
CA ASN A 121 14.89 19.46 -16.71
C ASN A 121 14.35 20.82 -17.22
N PRO A 122 14.79 21.30 -18.39
CA PRO A 122 14.53 22.66 -18.84
C PRO A 122 13.05 22.92 -19.16
N GLY A 123 12.24 21.88 -19.37
CA GLY A 123 10.79 21.99 -19.55
C GLY A 123 9.99 22.28 -18.27
N LEU A 124 10.60 22.14 -17.08
CA LEU A 124 9.94 22.42 -15.80
C LEU A 124 9.98 23.92 -15.49
N THR A 125 8.90 24.61 -15.82
CA THR A 125 8.78 26.05 -15.59
C THR A 125 8.57 26.37 -14.11
N SER A 126 9.49 27.11 -13.49
CA SER A 126 9.32 27.65 -12.13
C SER A 126 9.94 29.05 -11.98
N PRO A 127 9.52 29.84 -10.97
CA PRO A 127 10.11 31.15 -10.68
C PRO A 127 11.53 31.09 -10.09
N ALA A 128 12.01 29.90 -9.71
CA ALA A 128 13.35 29.73 -9.16
C ALA A 128 14.41 30.18 -10.19
N ALA A 129 15.31 31.04 -9.74
CA ALA A 129 16.41 31.56 -10.55
C ALA A 129 17.64 30.63 -10.46
N GLY A 130 17.82 29.96 -9.32
CA GLY A 130 18.93 29.04 -9.09
C GLY A 130 18.91 27.81 -10.00
N PRO A 131 20.08 27.30 -10.42
CA PRO A 131 20.17 26.08 -11.21
C PRO A 131 19.94 24.81 -10.37
N ALA A 132 20.06 24.89 -9.04
CA ALA A 132 19.88 23.77 -8.11
C ALA A 132 18.58 23.94 -7.34
N THR A 133 17.66 22.99 -7.47
CA THR A 133 16.36 23.02 -6.77
C THR A 133 16.03 21.69 -6.13
N VAL A 134 15.16 21.72 -5.13
CA VAL A 134 14.46 20.51 -4.65
C VAL A 134 13.00 20.64 -5.04
N ILE A 135 12.52 19.68 -5.81
CA ILE A 135 11.14 19.59 -6.26
C ILE A 135 10.41 18.61 -5.35
N THR A 136 9.28 19.02 -4.80
CA THR A 136 8.30 18.15 -4.17
C THR A 136 6.98 18.30 -4.90
N ILE A 137 6.41 17.19 -5.34
CA ILE A 137 5.08 17.15 -5.95
C ILE A 137 4.25 16.18 -5.14
N ASP A 138 3.06 16.62 -4.79
CA ASP A 138 2.09 15.85 -4.04
C ASP A 138 0.81 15.72 -4.85
N LYS A 139 0.53 14.52 -5.36
CA LYS A 139 -0.71 14.18 -6.08
C LYS A 139 -1.68 13.48 -5.13
N TYR A 140 -2.79 14.15 -4.87
CA TYR A 140 -3.84 13.68 -3.97
C TYR A 140 -4.86 12.80 -4.72
N LEU A 141 -6.13 13.19 -4.72
CA LEU A 141 -7.22 12.51 -5.41
C LEU A 141 -7.76 13.40 -6.52
N SER A 142 -8.23 12.78 -7.60
CA SER A 142 -8.93 13.48 -8.70
C SER A 142 -8.06 14.57 -9.36
N GLY A 143 -6.76 14.31 -9.50
CA GLY A 143 -5.84 15.26 -10.15
C GLY A 143 -5.53 16.53 -9.34
N TYR A 144 -5.89 16.58 -8.06
CA TYR A 144 -5.45 17.64 -7.16
C TYR A 144 -3.96 17.47 -6.85
N VAL A 145 -3.17 18.52 -7.11
CA VAL A 145 -1.72 18.48 -6.94
C VAL A 145 -1.21 19.73 -6.23
N ALA A 146 -0.23 19.56 -5.35
CA ALA A 146 0.63 20.64 -4.87
C ALA A 146 2.06 20.44 -5.40
N ILE A 147 2.67 21.48 -5.94
CA ILE A 147 4.06 21.49 -6.39
C ILE A 147 4.81 22.53 -5.57
N GLN A 148 5.94 22.14 -5.02
CA GLN A 148 6.88 22.99 -4.32
C GLN A 148 8.25 22.90 -4.96
N VAL A 149 8.86 24.05 -5.22
CA VAL A 149 10.23 24.17 -5.73
C VAL A 149 11.01 25.00 -4.74
N CYS A 150 11.94 24.37 -4.02
CA CYS A 150 12.89 25.05 -3.16
C CYS A 150 14.12 25.44 -3.98
N ASP A 151 14.38 26.74 -4.12
CA ASP A 151 15.60 27.27 -4.72
C ASP A 151 16.72 27.22 -3.67
N LEU A 152 17.70 26.34 -3.88
CA LEU A 152 18.77 26.12 -2.91
C LEU A 152 19.77 27.29 -2.85
N ALA A 153 19.80 28.15 -3.87
CA ALA A 153 20.68 29.32 -3.87
C ALA A 153 20.14 30.44 -2.97
N THR A 154 18.82 30.59 -2.91
CA THR A 154 18.14 31.68 -2.18
C THR A 154 17.39 31.21 -0.94
N ASN A 155 17.30 29.90 -0.70
CA ASN A 155 16.46 29.27 0.32
C ASN A 155 14.98 29.67 0.23
N THR A 156 14.53 30.06 -0.97
CA THR A 156 13.15 30.49 -1.21
C THR A 156 12.32 29.32 -1.72
N ILE A 157 11.12 29.13 -1.16
CA ILE A 157 10.20 28.09 -1.60
C ILE A 157 9.11 28.73 -2.45
N TYR A 158 8.97 28.23 -3.68
CA TYR A 158 7.88 28.57 -4.58
C TYR A 158 6.86 27.44 -4.59
N CYS A 159 5.58 27.77 -4.56
CA CYS A 159 4.49 26.80 -4.60
C CYS A 159 3.45 27.13 -5.67
N VAL A 160 2.88 26.09 -6.26
CA VAL A 160 1.74 26.16 -7.17
C VAL A 160 0.84 24.95 -6.93
N THR A 161 -0.46 25.11 -7.14
CA THR A 161 -1.44 24.04 -6.97
C THR A 161 -2.19 23.80 -8.28
N HIS A 162 -2.56 22.54 -8.53
CA HIS A 162 -3.47 22.15 -9.60
C HIS A 162 -4.77 21.62 -8.98
N ASN A 163 -5.93 22.12 -9.40
CA ASN A 163 -7.23 21.74 -8.81
C ASN A 163 -7.93 20.58 -9.55
N GLY A 164 -7.18 19.79 -10.31
CA GLY A 164 -7.71 18.76 -11.22
C GLY A 164 -8.01 19.27 -12.63
N VAL A 165 -8.02 20.59 -12.85
CA VAL A 165 -8.28 21.19 -14.17
C VAL A 165 -7.23 22.24 -14.55
N ASN A 166 -6.90 23.15 -13.63
CA ASN A 166 -6.02 24.28 -13.90
C ASN A 166 -4.99 24.48 -12.78
N TYR A 167 -3.82 25.01 -13.15
CA TYR A 167 -2.84 25.52 -12.19
C TYR A 167 -3.24 26.90 -11.66
N SER A 168 -2.92 27.15 -10.38
CA SER A 168 -2.89 28.48 -9.80
C SER A 168 -1.68 29.28 -10.29
N ALA A 169 -1.60 30.55 -9.93
CA ALA A 169 -0.34 31.29 -10.02
C ALA A 169 0.67 30.76 -8.99
N TRP A 170 1.96 30.87 -9.31
CA TRP A 170 3.05 30.62 -8.37
C TRP A 170 3.03 31.63 -7.23
N LYS A 171 3.34 31.17 -6.01
CA LYS A 171 3.51 32.01 -4.82
C LYS A 171 4.79 31.65 -4.09
N THR A 172 5.33 32.59 -3.33
CA THR A 172 6.44 32.35 -2.41
C THR A 172 5.88 32.03 -1.02
N LEU A 173 6.48 31.07 -0.34
CA LEU A 173 6.21 30.72 1.06
C LEU A 173 7.26 31.31 1.99
#